data_AF-A0A937IVX9-F1
#
_entry.id   AF-A0A937IVX9-F1
#
_cell.length_a   1.000
_cell.length_b   1.000
_cell.length_c   1.000
_cell.angle_alpha   90.00
_cell.angle_beta   90.00
_cell.angle_gamma   90.00
#
_symmetry.space_group_name_H-M   'P 1'
#
loop_
_entity.id
_entity.type
_entity.pdbx_description
1 polymer ?
#
loop_
_entity_poly.entity_id
_entity_poly.type
_entity_poly.pdbx_seq_one_letter_code
_entity_poly.pdbx_strand_id
1 'polypeptide(L)'
;MKKILFALLLIFFKNPVSAERYTCSFLDKDGKTKIFTETRSGNKFVDGLGIVQSKIKENDDIVILYNVTLNEEMGIIHSTIITKSDLKFAKTISALENVGGKNFPQRIKSESINGACTVTM
;
A
#
# COMPACT_ATOMS: atom_id res chain seq x y z
N MET A 1 27.95 2.67 -33.45
CA MET A 1 26.67 2.13 -32.90
C MET A 1 26.86 1.22 -31.68
N LYS A 2 27.86 0.32 -31.61
CA LYS A 2 28.10 -0.55 -30.43
C LYS A 2 28.30 0.17 -29.08
N LYS A 3 28.96 1.35 -29.07
CA LYS A 3 29.24 2.11 -27.84
C LYS A 3 27.98 2.74 -27.19
N ILE A 4 26.99 3.11 -28.01
CA ILE A 4 25.74 3.73 -27.54
C ILE A 4 24.84 2.68 -26.88
N LEU A 5 24.78 1.46 -27.44
CA LEU A 5 24.03 0.34 -26.87
C LEU A 5 24.60 -0.09 -25.51
N PHE A 6 25.94 -0.08 -25.36
CA PHE A 6 26.61 -0.40 -24.10
C PHE A 6 26.38 0.67 -23.02
N ALA A 7 26.33 1.95 -23.41
CA ALA A 7 26.00 3.04 -22.49
C ALA A 7 24.55 2.98 -22.00
N LEU A 8 23.59 2.63 -22.88
CA LEU A 8 22.20 2.40 -22.51
C LEU A 8 22.05 1.22 -21.53
N LEU A 9 22.71 0.10 -21.77
CA LEU A 9 22.72 -1.04 -20.83
C LEU A 9 23.27 -0.62 -19.45
N LEU A 10 24.36 0.14 -19.40
CA LEU A 10 24.96 0.59 -18.15
C LEU A 10 24.07 1.55 -17.35
N ILE A 11 23.20 2.33 -18.00
CA ILE A 11 22.23 3.20 -17.32
C ILE A 11 21.14 2.34 -16.64
N PHE A 12 20.72 1.23 -17.26
CA PHE A 12 19.73 0.32 -16.66
C PHE A 12 20.25 -0.41 -15.41
N PHE A 13 21.55 -0.71 -15.32
CA PHE A 13 22.15 -1.38 -14.15
C PHE A 13 22.68 -0.44 -13.07
N LYS A 14 22.78 0.87 -13.32
CA LYS A 14 23.41 1.81 -12.36
C LYS A 14 22.53 2.25 -11.21
N ASN A 15 21.22 2.06 -11.30
CA ASN A 15 20.29 2.37 -10.22
C ASN A 15 19.55 1.09 -9.83
N PRO A 16 20.14 0.19 -9.01
CA PRO A 16 19.33 -0.78 -8.30
C PRO A 16 18.33 0.04 -7.49
N VAL A 17 17.09 0.10 -7.97
CA VAL A 17 16.01 0.72 -7.21
C VAL A 17 15.80 -0.21 -6.03
N SER A 18 16.34 0.15 -4.87
CA SER A 18 16.16 -0.60 -3.63
C SER A 18 14.68 -0.89 -3.47
N ALA A 19 14.36 -2.18 -3.47
CA ALA A 19 12.98 -2.64 -3.38
C ALA A 19 12.77 -3.22 -1.99
N GLU A 20 11.87 -2.64 -1.22
CA GLU A 20 11.55 -3.14 0.12
C GLU A 20 10.20 -3.85 0.04
N ARG A 21 10.15 -5.12 0.46
CA ARG A 21 8.89 -5.86 0.56
C ARG A 21 8.47 -5.94 2.02
N TYR A 22 7.36 -5.26 2.31
CA TYR A 22 6.64 -5.33 3.58
C TYR A 22 5.66 -6.51 3.53
N THR A 23 5.82 -7.47 4.45
CA THR A 23 4.88 -8.58 4.62
C THR A 23 4.20 -8.44 5.96
N CYS A 24 2.91 -8.08 5.94
CA CYS A 24 2.13 -7.71 7.11
C CYS A 24 1.11 -8.79 7.46
N SER A 25 1.09 -9.21 8.73
CA SER A 25 0.22 -10.27 9.25
C SER A 25 -0.67 -9.80 10.39
N PHE A 26 -1.91 -10.29 10.42
CA PHE A 26 -2.89 -10.04 11.48
C PHE A 26 -3.79 -11.26 11.70
N LEU A 27 -4.49 -11.30 12.83
CA LEU A 27 -5.52 -12.31 13.08
C LEU A 27 -6.87 -11.76 12.63
N ASP A 28 -7.63 -12.54 11.85
CA ASP A 28 -9.01 -12.21 11.54
C ASP A 28 -9.94 -12.51 12.74
N LYS A 29 -11.23 -12.19 12.56
CA LYS A 29 -12.27 -12.41 13.57
C LYS A 29 -12.42 -13.87 14.03
N ASP A 30 -11.96 -14.82 13.21
CA ASP A 30 -12.03 -16.26 13.49
C ASP A 30 -10.69 -16.78 14.06
N GLY A 31 -9.75 -15.89 14.39
CA GLY A 31 -8.43 -16.22 14.90
C GLY A 31 -7.46 -16.77 13.84
N LYS A 32 -7.81 -16.70 12.55
CA LYS A 32 -6.93 -17.18 11.49
C LYS A 32 -5.94 -16.08 11.11
N THR A 33 -4.69 -16.47 10.90
CA THR A 33 -3.67 -15.55 10.39
C THR A 33 -3.97 -15.18 8.94
N LYS A 34 -4.02 -13.89 8.66
CA LYS A 34 -4.14 -13.28 7.34
C LYS A 34 -2.88 -12.48 7.06
N ILE A 35 -2.50 -12.42 5.79
CA ILE A 35 -1.29 -11.75 5.32
C ILE A 35 -1.64 -10.87 4.13
N PHE A 36 -1.05 -9.69 4.06
CA PHE A 36 -0.96 -8.89 2.84
C PHE A 36 0.47 -8.39 2.66
N THR A 37 0.79 -7.96 1.44
CA THR A 37 2.13 -7.46 1.11
C THR A 37 2.06 -6.10 0.44
N GLU A 38 3.04 -5.27 0.72
CA GLU A 38 3.28 -3.99 0.06
C GLU A 38 4.74 -3.97 -0.42
N THR A 39 4.97 -3.74 -1.71
CA THR A 39 6.32 -3.66 -2.28
C THR A 39 6.62 -2.21 -2.60
N ARG A 40 7.65 -1.67 -1.94
CA ARG A 40 8.22 -0.36 -2.23
C ARG A 40 9.27 -0.49 -3.32
N SER A 41 9.25 0.41 -4.29
CA SER A 41 10.34 0.61 -5.24
C SER A 41 10.51 2.12 -5.46
N GLY A 42 11.59 2.69 -4.90
CA GLY A 42 11.75 4.14 -4.81
C GLY A 42 10.65 4.79 -3.97
N ASN A 43 9.88 5.72 -4.57
CA ASN A 43 8.76 6.41 -3.93
C ASN A 43 7.38 5.79 -4.27
N LYS A 44 7.37 4.57 -4.83
CA LYS A 44 6.15 3.87 -5.25
C LYS A 44 5.90 2.68 -4.34
N PHE A 45 4.67 2.51 -3.89
CA PHE A 45 4.19 1.31 -3.21
C PHE A 45 3.16 0.59 -4.08
N VAL A 46 3.27 -0.73 -4.15
CA VAL A 46 2.38 -1.62 -4.90
C VAL A 46 1.94 -2.76 -3.99
N ASP A 47 0.64 -3.00 -3.89
CA ASP A 47 0.13 -4.08 -3.06
C ASP A 47 0.35 -5.47 -3.71
N GLY A 48 0.04 -6.54 -2.96
CA GLY A 48 0.15 -7.92 -3.44
C GLY A 48 -0.73 -8.28 -4.65
N LEU A 49 -1.67 -7.41 -5.04
CA LEU A 49 -2.53 -7.55 -6.22
C LEU A 49 -2.02 -6.72 -7.41
N GLY A 50 -0.92 -5.96 -7.24
CA GLY A 50 -0.36 -5.11 -8.28
C GLY A 50 -0.97 -3.70 -8.31
N ILE A 51 -1.81 -3.33 -7.35
CA ILE A 51 -2.44 -2.01 -7.30
C ILE A 51 -1.46 -1.00 -6.70
N VAL A 52 -1.31 0.13 -7.37
CA VAL A 52 -0.44 1.22 -6.90
C VAL A 52 -1.18 2.03 -5.84
N GLN A 53 -0.51 2.28 -4.71
CA GLN A 53 -1.05 3.14 -3.66
C GLN A 53 -1.31 4.55 -4.21
N SER A 54 -2.53 5.04 -4.04
CA SER A 54 -2.98 6.33 -4.57
C SER A 54 -2.22 7.51 -3.95
N LYS A 55 -1.82 7.38 -2.69
CA LYS A 55 -1.01 8.39 -1.99
C LYS A 55 -0.14 7.74 -0.92
N ILE A 56 1.05 8.29 -0.77
CA ILE A 56 2.00 7.91 0.29
C ILE A 56 2.32 9.16 1.09
N LYS A 57 2.29 9.05 2.41
CA LYS A 57 2.89 10.03 3.33
C LYS A 57 3.92 9.31 4.17
N GLU A 58 5.11 9.87 4.30
CA GLU A 58 6.19 9.24 5.02
C GLU A 58 7.00 10.30 5.77
N ASN A 59 7.41 9.96 6.97
CA ASN A 59 8.42 10.69 7.75
C ASN A 59 9.35 9.66 8.41
N ASP A 60 10.18 10.09 9.35
CA ASP A 60 11.16 9.21 10.01
C ASP A 60 10.53 8.10 10.85
N ASP A 61 9.29 8.29 11.31
CA ASP A 61 8.62 7.39 12.25
C ASP A 61 7.61 6.45 11.57
N ILE A 62 6.91 6.92 10.53
CA ILE A 62 5.77 6.23 9.95
C ILE A 62 5.75 6.28 8.43
N VAL A 63 5.14 5.25 7.85
CA VAL A 63 4.66 5.21 6.46
C VAL A 63 3.14 5.12 6.48
N ILE A 64 2.47 6.02 5.77
CA ILE A 64 1.01 5.99 5.57
C ILE A 64 0.74 5.75 4.09
N LEU A 65 0.02 4.68 3.80
CA LEU A 65 -0.41 4.26 2.48
C LEU A 65 -1.92 4.46 2.34
N TYR A 66 -2.34 5.11 1.27
CA TYR A 66 -3.74 5.27 0.92
C TYR A 66 -4.02 4.59 -0.40
N ASN A 67 -5.05 3.74 -0.43
CA ASN A 67 -5.63 3.19 -1.65
C ASN A 67 -7.11 3.57 -1.71
N VAL A 68 -7.53 4.19 -2.81
CA VAL A 68 -8.93 4.50 -3.08
C VAL A 68 -9.33 3.76 -4.35
N THR A 69 -10.27 2.83 -4.21
CA THR A 69 -10.93 2.16 -5.33
C THR A 69 -12.35 2.70 -5.43
N LEU A 70 -12.76 3.19 -6.60
CA LEU A 70 -14.12 3.68 -6.85
C LEU A 70 -14.72 2.85 -7.99
N ASN A 71 -15.94 2.37 -7.79
CA ASN A 71 -16.81 1.89 -8.87
C ASN A 71 -18.12 2.70 -8.87
N GLU A 72 -19.04 2.39 -9.80
CA GLU A 72 -20.27 3.17 -9.97
C GLU A 72 -21.18 3.16 -8.72
N GLU A 73 -21.10 2.09 -7.92
CA GLU A 73 -22.01 1.85 -6.79
C GLU A 73 -21.35 2.15 -5.42
N MET A 74 -20.03 1.96 -5.33
CA MET A 74 -19.29 1.90 -4.09
C MET A 74 -17.85 2.42 -4.23
N GLY A 75 -17.40 3.15 -3.21
CA GLY A 75 -16.00 3.47 -2.99
C GLY A 75 -15.43 2.64 -1.84
N ILE A 76 -14.21 2.15 -1.98
CA ILE A 76 -13.47 1.50 -0.90
C ILE A 76 -12.19 2.29 -0.66
N ILE A 77 -12.00 2.73 0.58
CA ILE A 77 -10.79 3.42 1.03
C ILE A 77 -10.04 2.50 1.98
N HIS A 78 -8.78 2.22 1.66
CA HIS A 78 -7.83 1.60 2.56
C HIS A 78 -6.83 2.66 3.02
N SER A 79 -6.60 2.73 4.32
CA SER A 79 -5.50 3.49 4.92
C SER A 79 -4.66 2.53 5.74
N THR A 80 -3.37 2.41 5.45
CA THR A 80 -2.43 1.59 6.24
C THR A 80 -1.37 2.50 6.83
N ILE A 81 -1.19 2.47 8.15
CA ILE A 81 -0.12 3.15 8.86
C ILE A 81 0.84 2.07 9.34
N ILE A 82 2.12 2.20 9.02
CA ILE A 82 3.19 1.32 9.47
C ILE A 82 4.17 2.16 10.28
N THR A 83 4.40 1.78 11.53
CA THR A 83 5.44 2.36 12.38
C THR A 83 6.78 1.73 12.02
N LYS A 84 7.78 2.55 11.67
CA LYS A 84 9.07 2.06 11.17
C LYS A 84 9.94 1.42 12.26
N SER A 85 9.85 1.92 13.49
CA SER A 85 10.71 1.48 14.60
C SER A 85 10.42 0.05 15.07
N ASP A 86 9.15 -0.37 15.02
CA ASP A 86 8.72 -1.68 15.52
C ASP A 86 7.91 -2.49 14.50
N LEU A 87 7.76 -1.97 13.28
CA LEU A 87 7.02 -2.56 12.17
C LEU A 87 5.58 -2.97 12.50
N LYS A 88 4.96 -2.35 13.51
CA LYS A 88 3.53 -2.52 13.74
C LYS A 88 2.74 -1.76 12.69
N PHE A 89 1.57 -2.28 12.35
CA PHE A 89 0.66 -1.57 11.45
C PHE A 89 -0.77 -1.51 11.98
N ALA A 90 -1.47 -0.47 11.55
CA ALA A 90 -2.91 -0.34 11.64
C ALA A 90 -3.47 -0.10 10.24
N LYS A 91 -4.47 -0.89 9.83
CA LYS A 91 -5.14 -0.73 8.54
C LYS A 91 -6.63 -0.50 8.75
N THR A 92 -7.14 0.58 8.19
CA THR A 92 -8.57 0.91 8.19
C THR A 92 -9.13 0.70 6.80
N ILE A 93 -10.26 0.01 6.71
CA ILE A 93 -11.02 -0.22 5.48
C ILE A 93 -12.37 0.47 5.66
N SER A 94 -12.67 1.45 4.82
CA SER A 94 -13.95 2.15 4.80
C SER A 94 -14.66 1.90 3.48
N ALA A 95 -15.88 1.37 3.55
CA ALA A 95 -16.78 1.33 2.40
C ALA A 95 -17.60 2.62 2.37
N LEU A 96 -17.76 3.16 1.17
CA LEU A 96 -18.52 4.35 0.84
C LEU A 96 -19.60 3.95 -0.15
N GLU A 97 -20.85 4.34 0.07
CA GLU A 97 -21.90 4.17 -0.93
C GLU A 97 -22.26 5.51 -1.57
N ASN A 98 -22.63 5.45 -2.85
CA ASN A 98 -23.25 6.56 -3.57
C ASN A 98 -24.75 6.60 -3.23
N VAL A 99 -25.10 6.81 -1.96
CA VAL A 99 -26.52 6.94 -1.57
C VAL A 99 -27.02 8.32 -1.97
N GLY A 100 -27.76 8.37 -3.07
CA GLY A 100 -28.59 9.51 -3.46
C GLY A 100 -27.84 10.59 -4.24
N GLY A 101 -28.27 10.80 -5.49
CA GLY A 101 -27.70 11.79 -6.39
C GLY A 101 -27.45 13.15 -5.74
N LYS A 102 -26.25 13.67 -5.99
CA LYS A 102 -25.71 15.03 -5.73
C LYS A 102 -24.86 15.31 -4.50
N ASN A 103 -24.69 14.44 -3.49
CA ASN A 103 -23.81 14.79 -2.36
C ASN A 103 -22.91 13.62 -1.96
N PHE A 104 -21.60 13.92 -1.91
CA PHE A 104 -20.42 13.16 -1.45
C PHE A 104 -20.62 11.71 -0.92
N PRO A 105 -19.72 10.76 -1.30
CA PRO A 105 -19.78 9.38 -0.82
C PRO A 105 -19.88 9.29 0.71
N GLN A 106 -20.89 8.58 1.21
CA GLN A 106 -21.08 8.42 2.65
C GLN A 106 -20.44 7.13 3.15
N ARG A 107 -19.74 7.20 4.29
CA ARG A 107 -19.18 6.02 4.95
C ARG A 107 -20.29 5.16 5.52
N ILE A 108 -20.42 3.95 4.98
CA ILE A 108 -21.42 2.96 5.43
C ILE A 108 -20.83 1.91 6.37
N LYS A 109 -19.53 1.65 6.28
CA LYS A 109 -18.84 0.66 7.11
C LYS A 109 -17.38 1.05 7.30
N SER A 110 -16.84 0.81 8.50
CA SER A 110 -15.41 0.96 8.78
C SER A 110 -14.93 -0.17 9.66
N GLU A 111 -13.86 -0.83 9.23
CA GLU A 111 -13.17 -1.85 10.01
C GLU A 111 -11.71 -1.43 10.21
N SER A 112 -11.16 -1.71 11.39
CA SER A 112 -9.73 -1.48 11.67
C SER A 112 -9.09 -2.80 12.09
N ILE A 113 -7.95 -3.10 11.47
CA ILE A 113 -7.13 -4.27 11.77
C ILE A 113 -5.76 -3.80 12.22
N ASN A 114 -5.18 -4.51 13.18
CA ASN A 114 -3.83 -4.23 13.67
C ASN A 114 -2.97 -5.49 13.53
N GLY A 115 -1.68 -5.30 13.34
CA GLY A 115 -0.75 -6.41 13.24
C GLY A 115 0.70 -5.96 13.17
N ALA A 116 1.54 -6.84 12.64
CA ALA A 116 2.97 -6.59 12.49
C ALA A 116 3.43 -6.93 11.08
N CYS A 117 4.44 -6.22 10.63
CA CYS A 117 5.09 -6.42 9.34
C CYS A 117 6.52 -6.91 9.54
N THR A 118 7.04 -7.55 8.50
CA THR A 118 8.46 -7.81 8.30
C THR A 118 8.90 -7.14 7.01
N VAL A 119 10.16 -6.69 6.94
CA VAL A 119 10.71 -6.02 5.76
C VAL A 119 11.88 -6.83 5.22
N THR A 120 11.87 -7.05 3.90
CA THR A 120 12.95 -7.69 3.16
C THR A 120 13.42 -6.75 2.06
N MET A 121 14.73 -6.69 1.80
CA MET A 121 15.36 -5.89 0.75
C MET A 121 15.73 -6.76 -0.46
#